data_AF-A0A117N7T5-F1
#
_entry.id   AF-A0A117N7T5-F1
#
_cell.length_a   1.000
_cell.length_b   1.000
_cell.length_c   1.000
_cell.angle_alpha   90.00
_cell.angle_beta   90.00
_cell.angle_gamma   90.00
#
_symmetry.space_group_name_H-M   'P 1'
#
loop_
_entity.id
_entity.type
_entity.pdbx_description
1 polymer ?
#
loop_
_entity_poly.entity_id
_entity_poly.type
_entity_poly.pdbx_seq_one_letter_code
_entity_poly.pdbx_strand_id
1 'polypeptide(L)'
;MIINPQVGDMKGVSKTVNILTQLEPLFAASSSMRVGILLSNEQEMRRLLEILEGADRRYRADLIYGTGVIGENTMQRLSDLCEIVTHLAEDKNSVRRYRRIFPRPTTAILRDNFAKQERNQDYYPLEESIFTEDNIFFAEDGYQGFGDYQTIGEVFKEGGSLPRVVAIHLTYQHARNEAIFIRHFCSTPNGSSADTAGKYLEALSKLVAFADAAELSNPALDTFRSHLQKQSFPGLGVIKKLSIQNHIHVAIGALQHA
;
A
#
# COMPACT_ATOMS: atom_id res chain seq x y z
N MET A 1 -4.31 13.17 -3.47
CA MET A 1 -3.08 13.86 -3.00
C MET A 1 -3.26 14.19 -1.53
N ILE A 2 -2.27 13.95 -0.67
CA ILE A 2 -2.33 14.33 0.76
C ILE A 2 -1.94 15.79 0.91
N ILE A 3 -2.79 16.61 1.53
CA ILE A 3 -2.59 18.08 1.60
C ILE A 3 -1.81 18.53 2.85
N ASN A 4 -1.57 17.62 3.79
CA ASN A 4 -0.77 17.83 5.00
C ASN A 4 0.23 16.67 5.24
N PRO A 5 1.12 16.37 4.26
CA PRO A 5 2.01 15.22 4.34
C PRO A 5 3.03 15.38 5.48
N GLN A 6 3.49 14.26 6.05
CA GLN A 6 4.44 14.24 7.18
C GLN A 6 5.89 13.96 6.76
N VAL A 7 6.11 13.69 5.47
CA VAL A 7 7.38 13.33 4.86
C VAL A 7 7.53 14.00 3.49
N GLY A 8 8.76 14.10 3.00
CA GLY A 8 9.10 14.70 1.70
C GLY A 8 9.16 16.23 1.72
N ASP A 9 9.41 16.81 0.54
CA ASP A 9 9.68 18.26 0.37
C ASP A 9 8.47 19.15 0.69
N MET A 10 7.27 18.59 0.61
CA MET A 10 6.01 19.26 0.90
C MET A 10 5.52 19.05 2.33
N LYS A 11 6.38 18.52 3.21
CA LYS A 11 6.04 18.20 4.60
C LYS A 11 5.45 19.40 5.36
N GLY A 12 4.38 19.13 6.10
CA GLY A 12 3.77 20.02 7.08
C GLY A 12 2.67 20.91 6.52
N VAL A 13 1.80 21.36 7.43
CA VAL A 13 0.61 22.17 7.11
C VAL A 13 0.95 23.54 6.52
N SER A 14 2.16 24.06 6.76
CA SER A 14 2.60 25.35 6.19
C SER A 14 2.70 25.33 4.66
N LYS A 15 2.75 24.15 4.05
CA LYS A 15 2.76 23.98 2.58
C LYS A 15 1.37 23.74 1.98
N THR A 16 0.35 23.53 2.81
CA THR A 16 -1.01 23.20 2.35
C THR A 16 -1.57 24.23 1.38
N VAL A 17 -1.45 25.53 1.67
CA VAL A 17 -1.94 26.58 0.76
C VAL A 17 -1.32 26.44 -0.63
N ASN A 18 -0.01 26.22 -0.70
CA ASN A 18 0.69 26.03 -1.98
C ASN A 18 0.19 24.77 -2.70
N ILE A 19 0.04 23.65 -1.98
CA ILE A 19 -0.51 22.41 -2.54
C ILE A 19 -1.90 22.66 -3.14
N LEU A 20 -2.80 23.28 -2.38
CA LEU A 20 -4.16 23.53 -2.82
C LEU A 20 -4.20 24.46 -4.06
N THR A 21 -3.41 25.54 -4.06
CA THR A 21 -3.30 26.45 -5.21
C THR A 21 -2.83 25.72 -6.47
N GLN A 22 -1.85 24.82 -6.36
CA GLN A 22 -1.36 24.04 -7.51
C GLN A 22 -2.39 23.02 -8.02
N LEU A 23 -3.25 22.51 -7.13
CA LEU A 23 -4.28 21.54 -7.49
C LEU A 23 -5.57 22.20 -8.01
N GLU A 24 -5.72 23.52 -7.88
CA GLU A 24 -6.93 24.25 -8.28
C GLU A 24 -7.40 23.99 -9.72
N PRO A 25 -6.51 23.96 -10.74
CA PRO A 25 -6.91 23.63 -12.11
C PRO A 25 -7.49 22.21 -12.23
N LEU A 26 -7.01 21.26 -11.41
CA LEU A 26 -7.47 19.88 -11.43
C LEU A 26 -8.85 19.73 -10.76
N PHE A 27 -9.08 20.46 -9.67
CA PHE A 27 -10.40 20.51 -9.04
C PHE A 27 -11.45 21.16 -9.95
N ALA A 28 -11.06 22.19 -10.70
CA ALA A 28 -11.94 22.83 -11.68
C ALA A 28 -12.27 21.89 -12.87
N ALA A 29 -11.32 21.04 -13.26
CA ALA A 29 -11.49 20.09 -14.36
C ALA A 29 -12.26 18.82 -13.96
N SER A 30 -12.31 18.46 -12.67
CA SER A 30 -12.94 17.21 -12.22
C SER A 30 -13.59 17.31 -10.83
N SER A 31 -14.90 17.09 -10.79
CA SER A 31 -15.69 16.99 -9.55
C SER A 31 -15.43 15.70 -8.75
N SER A 32 -14.78 14.70 -9.37
CA SER A 32 -14.43 13.43 -8.70
C SER A 32 -13.15 13.53 -7.88
N MET A 33 -12.39 14.63 -8.00
CA MET A 33 -11.13 14.78 -7.31
C MET A 33 -11.33 14.94 -5.80
N ARG A 34 -10.49 14.22 -5.03
CA ARG A 34 -10.49 14.21 -3.57
C ARG A 34 -9.12 14.57 -3.02
N VAL A 35 -9.09 15.22 -1.86
CA VAL A 35 -7.88 15.45 -1.08
C VAL A 35 -7.75 14.39 0.02
N GLY A 36 -6.53 13.96 0.29
CA GLY A 36 -6.22 13.15 1.46
C GLY A 36 -5.85 14.06 2.63
N ILE A 37 -6.39 13.79 3.80
CA ILE A 37 -6.06 14.48 5.04
C ILE A 37 -5.53 13.46 6.03
N LEU A 38 -4.26 13.59 6.39
CA LEU A 38 -3.64 12.73 7.39
C LEU A 38 -3.93 13.25 8.80
N LEU A 39 -4.52 12.41 9.64
CA LEU A 39 -4.81 12.73 11.04
C LEU A 39 -3.53 12.54 11.88
N SER A 40 -2.63 13.53 11.86
CA SER A 40 -1.29 13.45 12.48
C SER A 40 -1.29 13.82 13.97
N ASN A 41 -1.74 15.02 14.33
CA ASN A 41 -1.90 15.49 15.70
C ASN A 41 -2.85 16.70 15.78
N GLU A 42 -3.37 16.98 16.97
CA GLU A 42 -4.36 18.04 17.21
C GLU A 42 -3.90 19.43 16.75
N GLN A 43 -2.63 19.80 17.01
CA GLN A 43 -2.14 21.14 16.72
C GLN A 43 -2.04 21.37 15.21
N GLU A 44 -1.52 20.40 14.47
CA GLU A 44 -1.46 20.48 13.00
C GLU A 44 -2.87 20.47 12.39
N MET A 45 -3.78 19.64 12.91
CA MET A 45 -5.14 19.63 12.42
C MET A 45 -5.86 20.96 12.61
N ARG A 46 -5.69 21.63 13.76
CA ARG A 46 -6.25 22.98 13.96
C ARG A 46 -5.74 23.99 12.95
N ARG A 47 -4.42 24.01 12.68
CA ARG A 47 -3.82 24.89 11.67
C ARG A 47 -4.33 24.57 10.27
N LEU A 48 -4.56 23.29 9.97
CA LEU A 48 -5.12 22.88 8.69
C LEU A 48 -6.56 23.41 8.54
N LEU A 49 -7.37 23.33 9.59
CA LEU A 49 -8.74 23.87 9.57
C LEU A 49 -8.76 25.37 9.34
N GLU A 50 -7.85 26.14 9.94
CA GLU A 50 -7.73 27.59 9.68
C GLU A 50 -7.48 27.89 8.19
N ILE A 51 -6.67 27.07 7.52
CA ILE A 51 -6.41 27.18 6.08
C ILE A 51 -7.67 26.82 5.27
N LEU A 52 -8.36 25.75 5.64
CA LEU A 52 -9.56 25.29 4.95
C LEU A 52 -10.75 26.24 5.16
N GLU A 53 -10.87 26.88 6.31
CA GLU A 53 -11.88 27.93 6.58
C GLU A 53 -11.70 29.16 5.68
N GLY A 54 -10.45 29.49 5.35
CA GLY A 54 -10.13 30.58 4.42
C GLY A 54 -10.30 30.21 2.94
N ALA A 55 -10.60 28.95 2.62
CA ALA A 55 -10.78 28.51 1.24
C ALA A 55 -12.24 28.71 0.79
N ASP A 56 -12.43 29.24 -0.42
CA ASP A 56 -13.76 29.47 -1.02
C ASP A 56 -14.38 28.17 -1.60
N ARG A 57 -13.98 27.01 -1.08
CA ARG A 57 -14.44 25.70 -1.53
C ARG A 57 -14.56 24.73 -0.36
N ARG A 58 -15.66 23.99 -0.35
CA ARG A 58 -15.81 22.76 0.43
C ARG A 58 -15.14 21.60 -0.31
N TYR A 59 -14.03 21.09 0.21
CA TYR A 59 -13.30 19.98 -0.42
C TYR A 59 -13.94 18.62 -0.11
N ARG A 60 -13.89 17.72 -1.09
CA ARG A 60 -14.15 16.28 -0.88
C ARG A 60 -12.87 15.65 -0.35
N ALA A 61 -12.94 15.00 0.82
CA ALA A 61 -11.76 14.56 1.55
C ALA A 61 -11.83 13.09 1.98
N ASP A 62 -10.68 12.42 1.88
CA ASP A 62 -10.43 11.10 2.46
C ASP A 62 -9.57 11.27 3.70
N LEU A 63 -10.02 10.71 4.83
CA LEU A 63 -9.30 10.79 6.10
C LEU A 63 -8.37 9.59 6.24
N ILE A 64 -7.09 9.86 6.49
CA ILE A 64 -6.06 8.84 6.69
C ILE A 64 -5.70 8.84 8.17
N TYR A 65 -6.00 7.74 8.85
CA TYR A 65 -5.78 7.61 10.28
C TYR A 65 -4.34 7.19 10.56
N GLY A 66 -3.53 8.16 10.99
CA GLY A 66 -2.22 7.89 11.58
C GLY A 66 -2.33 7.52 13.06
N THR A 67 -1.22 7.71 13.77
CA THR A 67 -1.12 7.48 15.24
C THR A 67 -1.68 8.63 16.07
N GLY A 68 -2.09 9.72 15.43
CA GLY A 68 -2.61 10.93 16.09
C GLY A 68 -3.94 10.74 16.79
N VAL A 69 -4.11 11.43 17.92
CA VAL A 69 -5.41 11.61 18.57
C VAL A 69 -5.91 13.02 18.29
N ILE A 70 -7.03 13.12 17.57
CA ILE A 70 -7.69 14.40 17.27
C ILE A 70 -8.93 14.55 18.16
N GLY A 71 -9.14 15.73 18.73
CA GLY A 71 -10.28 16.02 19.60
C GLY A 71 -11.60 16.04 18.81
N GLU A 72 -12.72 15.73 19.49
CA GLU A 72 -14.05 15.71 18.86
C GLU A 72 -14.42 17.05 18.21
N ASN A 73 -14.13 18.19 18.85
CA ASN A 73 -14.42 19.51 18.29
C ASN A 73 -13.67 19.78 16.97
N THR A 74 -12.41 19.34 16.89
CA THR A 74 -11.58 19.48 15.69
C THR A 74 -12.11 18.59 14.57
N MET A 75 -12.50 17.35 14.89
CA MET A 75 -13.13 16.44 13.91
C MET A 75 -14.50 16.93 13.45
N GLN A 76 -15.29 17.55 14.33
CA GLN A 76 -16.58 18.15 13.97
C GLN A 76 -16.38 19.31 12.99
N ARG A 77 -15.48 20.26 13.30
CA ARG A 77 -15.13 21.35 12.37
C ARG A 77 -14.65 20.82 11.03
N LEU A 78 -13.84 19.75 11.02
CA LEU A 78 -13.41 19.11 9.78
C LEU A 78 -14.59 18.57 8.96
N SER A 79 -15.56 17.94 9.62
CA SER A 79 -16.79 17.45 8.97
C SER A 79 -17.68 18.58 8.42
N ASP A 80 -17.63 19.76 9.04
CA ASP A 80 -18.41 20.92 8.60
C ASP A 80 -17.74 21.57 7.36
N LEU A 81 -16.41 21.63 7.33
CA LEU A 81 -15.61 22.28 6.27
C LEU A 81 -15.33 21.40 5.05
N CYS A 82 -15.46 20.09 5.17
CA CYS A 82 -15.20 19.14 4.10
C CYS A 82 -16.38 18.18 3.92
N GLU A 83 -16.52 17.63 2.71
CA GLU A 83 -17.34 16.44 2.48
C GLU A 83 -16.43 15.23 2.68
N ILE A 84 -16.59 14.52 3.80
CA ILE A 84 -15.78 13.34 4.11
C ILE A 84 -16.31 12.14 3.32
N VAL A 85 -15.49 11.58 2.44
CA VAL A 85 -15.88 10.54 1.47
C VAL A 85 -15.38 9.15 1.84
N THR A 86 -14.19 9.01 2.42
CA THR A 86 -13.64 7.70 2.80
C THR A 86 -12.77 7.83 4.05
N HIS A 87 -12.84 6.83 4.93
CA HIS A 87 -11.95 6.70 6.07
C HIS A 87 -10.96 5.57 5.76
N LEU A 88 -9.69 5.90 5.58
CA LEU A 88 -8.59 4.94 5.44
C LEU A 88 -7.96 4.74 6.81
N ALA A 89 -8.23 3.59 7.43
CA ALA A 89 -7.77 3.31 8.77
C ALA A 89 -7.08 1.96 8.86
N GLU A 90 -5.95 1.95 9.55
CA GLU A 90 -5.42 0.70 10.05
C GLU A 90 -6.36 0.10 11.08
N ASP A 91 -6.45 -1.23 11.17
CA ASP A 91 -7.39 -1.93 12.05
C ASP A 91 -7.30 -1.46 13.52
N LYS A 92 -6.07 -1.20 13.98
CA LYS A 92 -5.75 -0.67 15.31
C LYS A 92 -6.08 0.82 15.49
N ASN A 93 -6.32 1.56 14.41
CA ASN A 93 -6.47 3.01 14.39
C ASN A 93 -7.94 3.45 14.26
N SER A 94 -8.27 4.50 14.99
CA SER A 94 -9.56 4.67 15.64
C SER A 94 -10.67 5.29 14.76
N VAL A 95 -11.32 4.52 13.90
CA VAL A 95 -12.62 4.94 13.32
C VAL A 95 -13.71 4.91 14.41
N ARG A 96 -13.69 3.90 15.28
CA ARG A 96 -14.67 3.73 16.37
C ARG A 96 -14.79 4.97 17.26
N ARG A 97 -13.67 5.65 17.54
CA ARG A 97 -13.61 6.85 18.39
C ARG A 97 -14.49 7.98 17.87
N TYR A 98 -14.63 8.11 16.55
CA TYR A 98 -15.37 9.22 15.93
C TYR A 98 -16.71 8.77 15.33
N ARG A 99 -17.22 7.59 15.71
CA ARG A 99 -18.50 7.07 15.19
C ARG A 99 -19.68 8.01 15.45
N ARG A 100 -19.65 8.82 16.51
CA ARG A 100 -20.69 9.83 16.78
C ARG A 100 -20.68 10.97 15.76
N ILE A 101 -19.50 11.29 15.23
CA ILE A 101 -19.27 12.35 14.24
C ILE A 101 -19.53 11.80 12.83
N PHE A 102 -19.08 10.57 12.58
CA PHE A 102 -19.24 9.84 11.32
C PHE A 102 -20.05 8.56 11.57
N PRO A 103 -21.40 8.63 11.61
CA PRO A 103 -22.25 7.49 12.00
C PRO A 103 -22.26 6.32 10.99
N ARG A 104 -21.82 6.55 9.75
CA ARG A 104 -21.61 5.51 8.72
C ARG A 104 -20.33 5.83 7.93
N PRO A 105 -19.15 5.67 8.53
CA PRO A 105 -17.94 5.94 7.80
C PRO A 105 -17.81 4.87 6.72
N THR A 106 -17.66 5.33 5.49
CA THR A 106 -17.21 4.57 4.33
C THR A 106 -15.76 4.17 4.57
N THR A 107 -15.55 3.20 5.45
CA THR A 107 -14.21 2.80 5.89
C THR A 107 -13.64 1.77 4.93
N ALA A 108 -12.44 2.04 4.42
CA ALA A 108 -11.60 1.01 3.85
C ALA A 108 -10.49 0.68 4.85
N ILE A 109 -10.29 -0.61 5.09
CA ILE A 109 -9.28 -1.08 6.04
C ILE A 109 -7.91 -1.11 5.39
N LEU A 110 -6.88 -0.69 6.12
CA LEU A 110 -5.49 -0.75 5.69
C LEU A 110 -4.71 -1.71 6.61
N ARG A 111 -4.14 -2.79 6.10
CA ARG A 111 -3.37 -3.73 6.93
C ARG A 111 -2.00 -4.01 6.33
N ASP A 112 -0.96 -4.02 7.16
CA ASP A 112 0.32 -4.59 6.76
C ASP A 112 0.31 -6.09 7.01
N ASN A 113 -0.20 -6.83 6.02
CA ASN A 113 -0.24 -8.29 6.09
C ASN A 113 1.06 -8.93 5.56
N PHE A 114 2.04 -8.14 5.11
CA PHE A 114 3.31 -8.68 4.66
C PHE A 114 4.16 -9.10 5.86
N ALA A 115 4.27 -10.42 6.08
CA ALA A 115 5.07 -11.02 7.14
C ALA A 115 6.59 -10.84 6.91
N LYS A 116 7.06 -9.59 7.01
CA LYS A 116 8.41 -9.17 6.68
C LYS A 116 9.44 -9.84 7.59
N GLN A 117 10.41 -10.50 6.98
CA GLN A 117 11.58 -11.03 7.67
C GLN A 117 12.72 -10.01 7.69
N GLU A 118 13.56 -10.09 8.72
CA GLU A 118 14.74 -9.22 8.87
C GLU A 118 15.78 -9.45 7.76
N ARG A 119 15.91 -10.70 7.27
CA ARG A 119 16.84 -11.05 6.19
C ARG A 119 16.14 -11.90 5.14
N ASN A 120 16.54 -11.73 3.88
CA ASN A 120 15.99 -12.52 2.76
C ASN A 120 16.15 -14.04 2.93
N GLN A 121 17.22 -14.48 3.58
CA GLN A 121 17.45 -15.91 3.82
C GLN A 121 16.41 -16.54 4.75
N ASP A 122 15.78 -15.73 5.61
CA ASP A 122 14.82 -16.22 6.61
C ASP A 122 13.46 -16.54 5.95
N TYR A 123 13.24 -16.11 4.69
CA TYR A 123 12.11 -16.59 3.88
C TYR A 123 12.33 -17.98 3.26
N TYR A 124 13.59 -18.45 3.16
CA TYR A 124 13.91 -19.72 2.51
C TYR A 124 13.13 -20.94 3.07
N PRO A 125 12.93 -21.09 4.40
CA PRO A 125 12.12 -22.18 4.94
C PRO A 125 10.61 -21.91 4.95
N LEU A 126 10.17 -20.67 4.71
CA LEU A 126 8.76 -20.28 4.81
C LEU A 126 7.98 -20.54 3.53
N GLU A 127 8.67 -20.56 2.38
CA GLU A 127 8.19 -20.75 1.00
C GLU A 127 6.88 -20.04 0.62
N GLU A 128 5.77 -20.31 1.27
CA GLU A 128 4.44 -19.80 1.01
C GLU A 128 3.64 -19.52 2.30
N SER A 129 2.83 -18.46 2.29
CA SER A 129 1.88 -18.15 3.36
C SER A 129 0.66 -17.40 2.83
N ILE A 130 -0.40 -17.33 3.64
CA ILE A 130 -1.53 -16.44 3.36
C ILE A 130 -1.02 -15.01 3.45
N PHE A 131 -1.31 -14.21 2.41
CA PHE A 131 -1.05 -12.77 2.42
C PHE A 131 -2.27 -12.02 2.97
N THR A 132 -3.47 -12.26 2.46
CA THR A 132 -4.69 -11.69 3.05
C THR A 132 -5.93 -12.50 2.68
N GLU A 133 -6.93 -12.43 3.55
CA GLU A 133 -8.31 -12.85 3.28
C GLU A 133 -9.26 -11.63 3.22
N ASP A 134 -8.70 -10.41 3.35
CA ASP A 134 -9.47 -9.16 3.31
C ASP A 134 -10.20 -9.01 1.98
N ASN A 135 -9.68 -9.60 0.89
CA ASN A 135 -10.34 -9.60 -0.41
C ASN A 135 -11.69 -10.35 -0.42
N ILE A 136 -11.94 -11.19 0.59
CA ILE A 136 -13.18 -11.97 0.75
C ILE A 136 -14.06 -11.31 1.81
N PHE A 137 -13.49 -11.01 2.98
CA PHE A 137 -14.29 -10.71 4.17
C PHE A 137 -14.48 -9.22 4.46
N PHE A 138 -13.84 -8.29 3.74
CA PHE A 138 -13.93 -6.86 4.07
C PHE A 138 -15.38 -6.35 4.15
N ALA A 139 -16.26 -6.82 3.26
CA ALA A 139 -17.66 -6.41 3.22
C ALA A 139 -18.47 -7.01 4.37
N GLU A 140 -18.23 -8.28 4.72
CA GLU A 140 -18.84 -8.95 5.87
C GLU A 140 -18.42 -8.30 7.20
N ASP A 141 -17.18 -7.82 7.26
CA ASP A 141 -16.64 -7.05 8.37
C ASP A 141 -17.18 -5.59 8.42
N GLY A 142 -17.98 -5.19 7.43
CA GLY A 142 -18.63 -3.87 7.36
C GLY A 142 -17.74 -2.76 6.77
N TYR A 143 -16.65 -3.12 6.10
CA TYR A 143 -15.81 -2.20 5.34
C TYR A 143 -16.30 -2.06 3.89
N GLN A 144 -15.93 -0.96 3.24
CA GLN A 144 -16.22 -0.70 1.82
C GLN A 144 -15.06 -1.04 0.88
N GLY A 145 -13.93 -1.43 1.45
CA GLY A 145 -12.76 -1.89 0.72
C GLY A 145 -11.64 -2.26 1.66
N PHE A 146 -10.55 -2.75 1.08
CA PHE A 146 -9.31 -3.03 1.78
C PHE A 146 -8.13 -2.44 1.03
N GLY A 147 -7.00 -2.32 1.71
CA GLY A 147 -5.71 -1.96 1.16
C GLY A 147 -4.60 -2.49 2.05
N ASP A 148 -3.39 -2.46 1.53
CA ASP A 148 -2.22 -3.00 2.22
C ASP A 148 -0.92 -2.26 1.80
N TYR A 149 0.20 -2.69 2.38
CA TYR A 149 1.55 -2.19 2.11
C TYR A 149 2.31 -3.04 1.09
N GLN A 150 1.57 -3.81 0.30
CA GLN A 150 2.05 -4.65 -0.78
C GLN A 150 3.11 -5.65 -0.29
N THR A 151 3.97 -6.14 -1.18
CA THR A 151 5.08 -7.04 -0.79
C THR A 151 6.29 -6.30 -0.21
N ILE A 152 6.09 -5.14 0.45
CA ILE A 152 7.15 -4.25 0.94
C ILE A 152 7.05 -4.06 2.47
N GLY A 153 5.83 -3.92 2.97
CA GLY A 153 5.48 -3.64 4.36
C GLY A 153 5.58 -2.16 4.73
N GLU A 154 5.01 -1.82 5.88
CA GLU A 154 4.90 -0.46 6.44
C GLU A 154 6.29 0.12 6.78
N VAL A 155 7.18 -0.72 7.31
CA VAL A 155 8.47 -0.26 7.84
C VAL A 155 9.43 0.10 6.70
N PHE A 156 9.66 1.40 6.56
CA PHE A 156 10.75 1.95 5.75
C PHE A 156 12.09 1.72 6.45
N LYS A 157 13.07 1.18 5.73
CA LYS A 157 14.47 1.08 6.16
C LYS A 157 15.34 1.77 5.12
N GLU A 158 16.11 2.76 5.55
CA GLU A 158 17.05 3.49 4.70
C GLU A 158 18.33 2.68 4.51
N GLY A 159 18.82 2.64 3.26
CA GLY A 159 20.00 1.84 2.90
C GLY A 159 19.70 0.36 2.60
N GLY A 160 20.78 -0.38 2.35
CA GLY A 160 20.72 -1.81 2.06
C GLY A 160 22.10 -2.34 1.67
N SER A 161 22.47 -3.51 2.17
CA SER A 161 23.67 -4.23 1.75
C SER A 161 23.37 -5.14 0.56
N LEU A 162 24.42 -5.55 -0.16
CA LEU A 162 24.28 -6.61 -1.16
C LEU A 162 23.71 -7.87 -0.49
N PRO A 163 22.58 -8.39 -0.98
CA PRO A 163 21.91 -9.47 -0.29
C PRO A 163 22.71 -10.77 -0.43
N ARG A 164 22.83 -11.52 0.67
CA ARG A 164 23.37 -12.89 0.63
C ARG A 164 22.44 -13.85 -0.12
N VAL A 165 21.13 -13.61 -0.02
CA VAL A 165 20.06 -14.35 -0.70
C VAL A 165 19.18 -13.36 -1.45
N VAL A 166 18.93 -13.60 -2.73
CA VAL A 166 17.91 -12.87 -3.49
C VAL A 166 16.56 -13.52 -3.21
N ALA A 167 15.57 -12.72 -2.83
CA ALA A 167 14.19 -13.15 -2.68
C ALA A 167 13.30 -12.38 -3.67
N ILE A 168 12.42 -13.10 -4.38
CA ILE A 168 11.37 -12.52 -5.21
C ILE A 168 10.04 -12.91 -4.58
N HIS A 169 9.19 -11.91 -4.31
CA HIS A 169 7.89 -12.12 -3.72
C HIS A 169 6.83 -12.12 -4.81
N LEU A 170 6.02 -13.17 -4.87
CA LEU A 170 4.92 -13.30 -5.81
C LEU A 170 3.64 -13.53 -5.01
N THR A 171 2.67 -12.65 -5.18
CA THR A 171 1.31 -12.89 -4.69
C THR A 171 0.47 -13.53 -5.79
N TYR A 172 -0.52 -14.31 -5.41
CA TYR A 172 -1.46 -14.95 -6.33
C TYR A 172 -2.75 -15.30 -5.57
N GLN A 173 -3.87 -15.41 -6.29
CA GLN A 173 -5.13 -15.82 -5.69
C GLN A 173 -5.18 -17.35 -5.63
N HIS A 174 -5.38 -17.90 -4.43
CA HIS A 174 -5.32 -19.34 -4.22
C HIS A 174 -6.62 -20.03 -4.63
N ALA A 175 -6.56 -20.97 -5.57
CA ALA A 175 -7.74 -21.58 -6.21
C ALA A 175 -8.74 -22.28 -5.26
N ARG A 176 -8.31 -22.73 -4.08
CA ARG A 176 -9.20 -23.45 -3.12
C ARG A 176 -10.08 -22.53 -2.27
N ASN A 177 -9.61 -21.35 -1.90
CA ASN A 177 -10.27 -20.50 -0.91
C ASN A 177 -10.31 -19.02 -1.31
N GLU A 178 -9.85 -18.70 -2.52
CA GLU A 178 -9.89 -17.35 -3.12
C GLU A 178 -9.11 -16.27 -2.36
N ALA A 179 -8.43 -16.64 -1.27
CA ALA A 179 -7.57 -15.75 -0.51
C ALA A 179 -6.30 -15.45 -1.32
N ILE A 180 -5.70 -14.28 -1.07
CA ILE A 180 -4.43 -13.93 -1.69
C ILE A 180 -3.33 -14.57 -0.87
N PHE A 181 -2.50 -15.38 -1.52
CA PHE A 181 -1.30 -15.99 -0.96
C PHE A 181 -0.07 -15.23 -1.42
N ILE A 182 1.04 -15.39 -0.70
CA ILE A 182 2.36 -14.94 -1.08
C ILE A 182 3.33 -16.10 -1.07
N ARG A 183 4.13 -16.23 -2.13
CA ARG A 183 5.24 -17.16 -2.23
C ARG A 183 6.56 -16.40 -2.32
N HIS A 184 7.57 -16.89 -1.61
CA HIS A 184 8.89 -16.31 -1.51
C HIS A 184 9.89 -17.19 -2.27
N PHE A 185 10.29 -16.75 -3.45
CA PHE A 185 11.28 -17.44 -4.26
C PHE A 185 12.68 -16.97 -3.90
N CYS A 186 13.41 -17.81 -3.17
CA CYS A 186 14.75 -17.51 -2.70
C CYS A 186 15.83 -18.23 -3.51
N SER A 187 16.94 -17.54 -3.77
CA SER A 187 18.19 -18.19 -4.17
C SER A 187 18.70 -19.07 -3.04
N THR A 188 19.46 -20.12 -3.36
CA THR A 188 20.00 -21.03 -2.34
C THR A 188 21.02 -20.29 -1.45
N PRO A 189 20.87 -20.32 -0.12
CA PRO A 189 21.83 -19.70 0.79
C PRO A 189 23.22 -20.35 0.65
N ASN A 190 24.23 -19.54 0.34
CA ASN A 190 25.62 -20.01 0.21
C ASN A 190 26.62 -19.20 1.05
N GLY A 191 26.12 -18.36 1.96
CA GLY A 191 26.93 -17.51 2.85
C GLY A 191 27.61 -16.30 2.19
N SER A 192 27.71 -16.25 0.85
CA SER A 192 28.35 -15.18 0.10
C SER A 192 27.36 -14.08 -0.31
N SER A 193 27.81 -12.84 -0.49
CA SER A 193 27.04 -11.75 -1.11
C SER A 193 27.39 -11.53 -2.59
N ALA A 194 28.34 -12.30 -3.13
CA ALA A 194 28.72 -12.23 -4.53
C ALA A 194 27.62 -12.79 -5.45
N ASP A 195 27.76 -12.53 -6.75
CA ASP A 195 26.91 -13.05 -7.82
C ASP A 195 25.40 -12.85 -7.59
N THR A 196 25.01 -11.58 -7.42
CA THR A 196 23.58 -11.23 -7.28
C THR A 196 22.78 -11.60 -8.54
N ALA A 197 23.37 -11.55 -9.73
CA ALA A 197 22.71 -11.88 -10.98
C ALA A 197 22.39 -13.38 -11.07
N GLY A 198 23.36 -14.27 -10.80
CA GLY A 198 23.13 -15.72 -10.78
C GLY A 198 22.10 -16.14 -9.73
N LYS A 199 22.18 -15.57 -8.51
CA LYS A 199 21.18 -15.78 -7.47
C LYS A 199 19.78 -15.34 -7.88
N TYR A 200 19.67 -14.19 -8.56
CA TYR A 200 18.41 -13.74 -9.10
C TYR A 200 17.87 -14.73 -10.13
N LEU A 201 18.68 -15.19 -11.08
CA LEU A 201 18.24 -16.17 -12.10
C LEU A 201 17.80 -17.50 -11.48
N GLU A 202 18.44 -17.93 -10.39
CA GLU A 202 18.02 -19.11 -9.62
C GLU A 202 16.66 -18.91 -8.94
N ALA A 203 16.42 -17.76 -8.30
CA ALA A 203 15.11 -17.45 -7.72
C ALA A 203 14.04 -17.28 -8.81
N LEU A 204 14.40 -16.65 -9.93
CA LEU A 204 13.51 -16.36 -11.05
C LEU A 204 13.05 -17.64 -11.75
N SER A 205 13.95 -18.62 -11.94
CA SER A 205 13.59 -19.89 -12.55
C SER A 205 12.54 -20.64 -11.72
N LYS A 206 12.68 -20.63 -10.39
CA LYS A 206 11.67 -21.19 -9.46
C LYS A 206 10.33 -20.46 -9.57
N LEU A 207 10.37 -19.13 -9.64
CA LEU A 207 9.16 -18.31 -9.80
C LEU A 207 8.43 -18.63 -11.10
N VAL A 208 9.13 -18.61 -12.23
CA VAL A 208 8.53 -18.85 -13.55
C VAL A 208 7.99 -20.27 -13.64
N ALA A 209 8.73 -21.27 -13.15
CA ALA A 209 8.25 -22.65 -13.13
C ALA A 209 6.94 -22.80 -12.32
N PHE A 210 6.85 -22.15 -11.16
CA PHE A 210 5.60 -22.12 -10.39
C PHE A 210 4.48 -21.39 -11.15
N ALA A 211 4.75 -20.20 -11.67
CA ALA A 211 3.75 -19.40 -12.37
C ALA A 211 3.20 -20.11 -13.61
N ASP A 212 4.04 -20.81 -14.36
CA ASP A 212 3.62 -21.58 -15.53
C ASP A 212 2.80 -22.82 -15.12
N ALA A 213 3.21 -23.54 -14.06
CA ALA A 213 2.47 -24.70 -13.55
C ALA A 213 1.10 -24.33 -12.96
N ALA A 214 0.98 -23.13 -12.37
CA ALA A 214 -0.25 -22.58 -11.84
C ALA A 214 -1.04 -21.74 -12.86
N GLU A 215 -0.60 -21.71 -14.12
CA GLU A 215 -1.22 -20.96 -15.23
C GLU A 215 -1.43 -19.46 -14.93
N LEU A 216 -0.55 -18.87 -14.11
CA LEU A 216 -0.61 -17.48 -13.71
C LEU A 216 -0.09 -16.57 -14.83
N SER A 217 -0.82 -15.51 -15.15
CA SER A 217 -0.43 -14.56 -16.17
C SER A 217 -0.83 -13.13 -15.82
N ASN A 218 0.14 -12.22 -15.93
CA ASN A 218 -0.05 -10.78 -15.90
C ASN A 218 1.23 -10.10 -16.45
N PRO A 219 1.19 -8.79 -16.75
CA PRO A 219 2.33 -8.08 -17.34
C PRO A 219 3.65 -8.16 -16.53
N ALA A 220 3.59 -8.28 -15.20
CA ALA A 220 4.78 -8.44 -14.39
C ALA A 220 5.41 -9.83 -14.55
N LEU A 221 4.58 -10.89 -14.58
CA LEU A 221 5.00 -12.26 -14.86
C LEU A 221 5.59 -12.40 -16.27
N ASP A 222 5.00 -11.74 -17.27
CA ASP A 222 5.55 -11.74 -18.64
C ASP A 222 6.93 -11.08 -18.70
N THR A 223 7.12 -10.02 -17.91
CA THR A 223 8.44 -9.39 -17.78
C THR A 223 9.44 -10.30 -17.08
N PHE A 224 9.03 -11.03 -16.03
CA PHE A 224 9.87 -12.04 -15.38
C PHE A 224 10.25 -13.18 -16.33
N ARG A 225 9.31 -13.70 -17.13
CA ARG A 225 9.58 -14.68 -18.19
C ARG A 225 10.60 -14.16 -19.20
N SER A 226 10.46 -12.91 -19.64
CA SER A 226 11.40 -12.25 -20.57
C SER A 226 12.81 -12.13 -19.97
N HIS A 227 12.92 -11.77 -18.68
CA HIS A 227 14.22 -11.75 -17.98
C HIS A 227 14.85 -13.14 -17.92
N LEU A 228 14.07 -14.19 -17.63
CA LEU A 228 14.58 -15.55 -17.58
C LEU A 228 15.05 -16.02 -18.95
N GLN A 229 14.25 -15.79 -20.00
CA GLN A 229 14.61 -16.16 -21.37
C GLN A 229 15.91 -15.48 -21.83
N LYS A 230 16.10 -14.20 -21.48
CA LYS A 230 17.28 -13.41 -21.83
C LYS A 230 18.45 -13.59 -20.86
N GLN A 231 18.25 -14.36 -19.78
CA GLN A 231 19.20 -14.50 -18.67
C GLN A 231 19.70 -13.13 -18.14
N SER A 232 18.80 -12.15 -18.05
CA SER A 232 19.15 -10.76 -17.71
C SER A 232 18.83 -10.41 -16.27
N PHE A 233 19.70 -9.63 -15.63
CA PHE A 233 19.48 -9.07 -14.29
C PHE A 233 19.21 -7.56 -14.38
N PRO A 234 17.97 -7.10 -14.14
CA PRO A 234 17.60 -5.69 -14.29
C PRO A 234 17.94 -4.83 -13.05
N GLY A 235 18.51 -5.43 -12.01
CA GLY A 235 18.73 -4.79 -10.71
C GLY A 235 17.62 -5.03 -9.69
N LEU A 236 17.98 -4.97 -8.40
CA LEU A 236 17.07 -5.28 -7.29
C LEU A 236 15.83 -4.36 -7.22
N GLY A 237 15.98 -3.10 -7.62
CA GLY A 237 14.86 -2.14 -7.66
C GLY A 237 13.78 -2.55 -8.65
N VAL A 238 14.17 -3.05 -9.83
CA VAL A 238 13.22 -3.52 -10.85
C VAL A 238 12.50 -4.78 -10.39
N ILE A 239 13.20 -5.69 -9.70
CA ILE A 239 12.57 -6.90 -9.12
C ILE A 239 11.46 -6.51 -8.14
N LYS A 240 11.75 -5.59 -7.21
CA LYS A 240 10.76 -5.08 -6.25
C LYS A 240 9.58 -4.42 -6.97
N LYS A 241 9.85 -3.60 -7.99
CA LYS A 241 8.81 -2.97 -8.82
C LYS A 241 7.88 -4.01 -9.45
N LEU A 242 8.44 -5.10 -9.99
CA LEU A 242 7.65 -6.17 -10.60
C LEU A 242 6.83 -6.95 -9.57
N SER A 243 7.36 -7.22 -8.38
CA SER A 243 6.58 -7.81 -7.27
C SER A 243 5.39 -6.94 -6.87
N ILE A 244 5.58 -5.62 -6.75
CA ILE A 244 4.50 -4.67 -6.49
C ILE A 244 3.47 -4.69 -7.64
N GLN A 245 3.94 -4.60 -8.89
CA GLN A 245 3.06 -4.60 -10.05
C GLN A 245 2.22 -5.89 -10.13
N ASN A 246 2.83 -7.05 -9.89
CA ASN A 246 2.12 -8.32 -9.80
C ASN A 246 1.02 -8.25 -8.73
N HIS A 247 1.36 -7.78 -7.53
CA HIS A 247 0.41 -7.75 -6.43
C HIS A 247 -0.78 -6.81 -6.68
N ILE A 248 -0.55 -5.63 -7.28
CA ILE A 248 -1.64 -4.75 -7.71
C ILE A 248 -2.57 -5.47 -8.69
N HIS A 249 -2.02 -6.19 -9.67
CA HIS A 249 -2.83 -6.98 -10.61
C HIS A 249 -3.66 -8.06 -9.90
N VAL A 250 -3.07 -8.79 -8.96
CA VAL A 250 -3.76 -9.84 -8.20
C VAL A 250 -4.84 -9.25 -7.30
N ALA A 251 -4.56 -8.18 -6.56
CA ALA A 251 -5.53 -7.54 -5.67
C ALA A 251 -6.72 -6.96 -6.44
N ILE A 252 -6.48 -6.32 -7.59
CA ILE A 252 -7.56 -5.84 -8.47
C ILE A 252 -8.38 -6.99 -9.04
N GLY A 253 -7.73 -8.07 -9.49
CA GLY A 253 -8.41 -9.27 -10.00
C GLY A 253 -9.30 -9.91 -8.95
N ALA A 254 -8.80 -10.05 -7.71
CA ALA A 254 -9.56 -10.62 -6.59
C ALA A 254 -10.83 -9.81 -6.25
N LEU A 255 -10.84 -8.50 -6.47
CA LEU A 255 -12.00 -7.64 -6.25
C LEU A 255 -13.09 -7.77 -7.34
N GLN A 256 -12.77 -8.26 -8.54
CA GLN A 256 -13.77 -8.43 -9.61
C GLN A 256 -14.70 -9.63 -9.38
N HIS A 257 -14.38 -10.46 -8.40
CA HIS A 257 -15.12 -11.67 -8.02
C HIS A 257 -15.82 -11.54 -6.66
N ALA A 258 -15.71 -10.39 -5.99
CA ALA A 258 -16.33 -10.08 -4.70
C ALA A 258 -17.68 -9.35 -4.83
#